data_AF-A0A1B6KXK8-F1
#
_entry.id   AF-A0A1B6KXK8-F1
#
_cell.length_a   1.000
_cell.length_b   1.000
_cell.length_c   1.000
_cell.angle_alpha   90.00
_cell.angle_beta   90.00
_cell.angle_gamma   90.00
#
_symmetry.space_group_name_H-M   'P 1'
#
loop_
_entity.id
_entity.type
_entity.pdbx_description
1 polymer ?
#
loop_
_entity_poly.entity_id
_entity_poly.type
_entity_poly.pdbx_seq_one_letter_code
_entity_poly.pdbx_strand_id
1 'polypeptide(L)'
;YLKHKFGQGFTIKIKLRCSLDSQTLDQLKNDMISHFTNCSIKDEHLGLLHYHIPDPSLPLSQLFGSMEELRGRHDIIEDYHINDTSLEEVFLYFARSQTSFQT
;
A
#
# COMPACT_ATOMS: atom_id res chain seq x y z
N TYR A 1 9.82 3.29 20.81
CA TYR A 1 8.42 2.86 20.97
C TYR A 1 7.62 2.95 19.67
N LEU A 2 7.64 4.06 18.91
CA LEU A 2 6.86 4.19 17.65
C LEU A 2 7.21 3.12 16.59
N LYS A 3 8.50 2.85 16.34
CA LYS A 3 8.93 1.81 15.38
C LYS A 3 8.33 0.43 15.70
N HIS A 4 8.29 0.08 16.98
CA HIS A 4 7.79 -1.23 17.42
C HIS A 4 6.27 -1.33 17.34
N LYS A 5 5.52 -0.22 17.30
CA LYS A 5 4.05 -0.27 17.22
C LYS A 5 3.50 0.03 15.84
N PHE A 6 4.23 0.81 15.03
CA PHE A 6 3.73 1.33 13.75
C PHE A 6 4.72 1.17 12.59
N GLY A 7 5.98 0.82 12.87
CA GLY A 7 7.03 0.60 11.86
C GLY A 7 7.38 -0.86 11.68
N GLN A 8 6.44 -1.76 11.96
CA GLN A 8 6.56 -3.18 11.68
C GLN A 8 5.79 -3.50 10.40
N GLY A 9 6.30 -4.45 9.61
CA GLY A 9 5.68 -4.88 8.36
C GLY A 9 6.16 -4.09 7.14
N PHE A 10 5.37 -4.10 6.07
CA PHE A 10 5.81 -3.69 4.74
C PHE A 10 4.95 -2.56 4.15
N THR A 11 5.57 -1.72 3.35
CA THR A 11 4.90 -0.72 2.52
C THR A 11 4.92 -1.20 1.07
N ILE A 12 3.75 -1.24 0.43
CA ILE A 12 3.61 -1.48 -1.01
C ILE A 12 3.20 -0.19 -1.69
N LYS A 13 3.94 0.24 -2.71
CA LYS A 13 3.63 1.39 -3.56
C LYS A 13 3.31 0.89 -4.95
N ILE A 14 2.12 1.20 -5.46
CA ILE A 14 1.65 0.76 -6.77
C ILE A 14 1.48 1.98 -7.65
N LYS A 15 2.19 2.02 -8.76
CA LYS A 15 2.05 3.03 -9.79
C LYS A 15 1.01 2.56 -10.80
N LEU A 16 -0.03 3.37 -10.98
CA LEU A 16 -1.12 3.11 -11.90
C LEU A 16 -0.89 3.85 -13.21
N ARG A 17 -1.40 3.28 -14.30
CA ARG A 17 -1.46 3.98 -15.59
C ARG A 17 -2.48 5.11 -15.52
N CYS A 18 -2.10 6.29 -16.01
CA CYS A 18 -2.83 7.57 -15.84
C CYS A 18 -4.18 7.67 -16.60
N SER A 19 -4.67 6.59 -17.20
CA SER A 19 -5.66 6.62 -18.30
C SER A 19 -6.90 5.76 -18.07
N LEU A 20 -7.35 5.53 -16.83
CA LEU A 20 -8.27 4.42 -16.56
C LEU A 20 -9.43 4.71 -15.59
N ASP A 21 -10.53 3.99 -15.85
CA ASP A 21 -11.84 4.01 -15.18
C ASP A 21 -11.79 3.69 -13.69
N SER A 22 -12.64 4.37 -12.91
CA SER A 22 -12.82 4.15 -11.47
C SER A 22 -13.15 2.69 -11.13
N GLN A 23 -13.93 2.01 -11.98
CA GLN A 23 -14.32 0.62 -11.78
C GLN A 23 -13.13 -0.36 -11.75
N THR A 24 -12.10 -0.12 -12.56
CA THR A 24 -10.90 -0.97 -12.58
C THR A 24 -10.07 -0.74 -11.32
N LEU A 25 -9.98 0.51 -10.87
CA LEU A 25 -9.32 0.86 -9.62
C LEU A 25 -10.03 0.22 -8.41
N ASP A 26 -11.35 0.26 -8.37
CA ASP A 26 -12.12 -0.37 -7.29
C ASP A 26 -11.93 -1.90 -7.25
N GLN A 27 -11.85 -2.57 -8.41
CA GLN A 27 -11.54 -3.99 -8.47
C GLN A 27 -10.14 -4.30 -7.92
N LEU A 28 -9.12 -3.55 -8.34
CA LEU A 28 -7.75 -3.68 -7.80
C LEU A 28 -7.73 -3.51 -6.28
N LYS A 29 -8.43 -2.51 -5.74
CA LYS A 29 -8.51 -2.27 -4.29
C LYS A 29 -9.14 -3.46 -3.55
N ASN A 30 -10.23 -4.01 -4.08
CA ASN A 30 -10.89 -5.17 -3.49
C ASN A 30 -9.99 -6.41 -3.50
N ASP A 31 -9.31 -6.66 -4.62
CA ASP A 31 -8.33 -7.75 -4.74
C ASP A 31 -7.15 -7.58 -3.76
N MET A 32 -6.62 -6.37 -3.62
CA MET A 32 -5.57 -6.07 -2.64
C MET A 32 -6.00 -6.42 -1.21
N ILE A 33 -7.24 -6.07 -0.82
CA ILE A 33 -7.78 -6.36 0.52
C ILE A 33 -8.02 -7.87 0.69
N SER A 34 -8.37 -8.58 -0.38
CA SER A 34 -8.53 -10.04 -0.36
C SER A 34 -7.19 -10.78 -0.28
N HIS A 35 -6.13 -10.28 -0.91
CA HIS A 35 -4.81 -10.92 -0.94
C HIS A 35 -3.99 -10.69 0.34
N PHE A 36 -4.16 -9.56 1.00
CA PHE A 36 -3.34 -9.16 2.13
C PHE A 36 -4.20 -8.91 3.37
N THR A 37 -4.15 -9.85 4.32
CA THR A 37 -4.82 -9.71 5.62
C THR A 37 -4.28 -8.49 6.36
N ASN A 38 -5.17 -7.64 6.87
CA ASN A 38 -4.85 -6.36 7.54
C ASN A 38 -4.15 -5.30 6.68
N CYS A 39 -4.23 -5.38 5.34
CA CYS A 39 -3.73 -4.32 4.47
C CYS A 39 -4.59 -3.05 4.56
N SER A 40 -3.96 -1.88 4.64
CA SER A 40 -4.65 -0.58 4.69
C SER A 40 -4.07 0.41 3.69
N ILE A 41 -4.94 1.10 2.95
CA ILE A 41 -4.54 2.23 2.10
C ILE A 41 -4.14 3.40 3.00
N LYS A 42 -2.92 3.90 2.80
CA LYS A 42 -2.37 5.06 3.50
C LYS A 42 -2.48 6.34 2.70
N ASP A 43 -2.38 6.24 1.38
CA ASP A 43 -2.33 7.39 0.48
C ASP A 43 -2.83 6.94 -0.91
N GLU A 44 -3.66 7.77 -1.53
CA GLU A 44 -4.15 7.58 -2.90
C GLU A 44 -4.12 8.93 -3.59
N HIS A 45 -3.11 9.17 -4.43
CA HIS A 45 -2.98 10.43 -5.15
C HIS A 45 -2.27 10.23 -6.48
N LEU A 46 -2.70 10.96 -7.51
CA LEU A 46 -2.00 11.07 -8.80
C LEU A 46 -1.66 9.73 -9.47
N GLY A 47 -2.51 8.71 -9.32
CA GLY A 47 -2.26 7.38 -9.86
C GLY A 47 -1.22 6.58 -9.07
N LEU A 48 -1.01 6.89 -7.79
CA LEU A 48 -0.14 6.14 -6.90
C LEU A 48 -0.97 5.66 -5.71
N LEU A 49 -0.92 4.35 -5.44
CA LEU A 49 -1.52 3.74 -4.26
C LEU A 49 -0.44 3.33 -3.27
N HIS A 50 -0.58 3.76 -2.02
CA HIS A 50 0.28 3.34 -0.93
C HIS A 50 -0.49 2.45 0.04
N TYR A 51 0.01 1.24 0.22
CA TYR A 51 -0.52 0.25 1.14
C TYR A 51 0.48 -0.03 2.26
N HIS A 52 -0.05 -0.24 3.45
CA HIS A 52 0.72 -0.70 4.59
C HIS A 52 0.18 -2.05 5.06
N ILE A 53 1.09 -3.02 5.20
CA ILE A 53 0.83 -4.37 5.67
C ILE A 53 1.53 -4.50 7.02
N PRO A 54 0.79 -4.45 8.14
CA PRO A 54 1.36 -4.45 9.49
C PRO A 54 1.74 -5.86 9.97
N ASP A 55 2.24 -6.72 9.07
CA ASP A 55 2.72 -8.06 9.41
C ASP A 55 4.19 -8.24 8.99
N PRO A 56 5.16 -8.16 9.92
CA PRO A 56 6.58 -8.37 9.64
C PRO A 56 6.95 -9.85 9.43
N SER A 57 6.04 -10.78 9.76
CA SER A 57 6.28 -12.22 9.62
C SER A 57 6.07 -12.71 8.18
N LEU A 58 5.42 -11.88 7.36
CA LEU A 58 5.09 -12.22 5.99
C LEU A 58 6.37 -12.26 5.13
N PRO A 59 6.66 -13.39 4.45
CA PRO A 59 7.85 -13.47 3.63
C PRO A 59 7.71 -12.59 2.39
N LEU A 60 8.79 -11.86 2.06
CA LEU A 60 8.85 -11.02 0.85
C LEU A 60 8.46 -11.80 -0.41
N SER A 61 8.86 -13.07 -0.52
CA SER A 61 8.50 -13.92 -1.67
C SER A 61 6.98 -14.07 -1.85
N GLN A 62 6.22 -14.13 -0.75
CA GLN A 62 4.76 -14.18 -0.82
C GLN A 62 4.18 -12.83 -1.22
N LEU A 63 4.74 -11.73 -0.71
CA LEU A 63 4.35 -10.38 -1.11
C LEU A 63 4.58 -10.13 -2.60
N PHE A 64 5.78 -10.45 -3.10
CA PHE A 64 6.11 -10.36 -4.51
C PHE A 64 5.22 -11.28 -5.36
N GLY A 65 4.98 -12.52 -4.92
CA GLY A 65 4.10 -13.45 -5.63
C GLY A 65 2.67 -12.94 -5.75
N SER A 66 2.08 -12.45 -4.67
CA SER A 66 0.74 -11.83 -4.69
C SER A 66 0.69 -10.61 -5.61
N MET A 67 1.72 -9.75 -5.56
CA MET A 67 1.77 -8.55 -6.42
C MET A 67 1.92 -8.89 -7.90
N GLU A 68 2.69 -9.90 -8.25
CA GLU A 68 2.83 -10.36 -9.64
C GLU A 68 1.52 -10.97 -10.17
N GLU A 69 0.81 -11.73 -9.34
CA GLU A 69 -0.51 -12.26 -9.72
C GLU A 69 -1.53 -11.13 -9.94
N LEU A 70 -1.53 -10.13 -9.06
CA LEU A 70 -2.35 -8.93 -9.21
C LEU A 70 -2.00 -8.16 -10.48
N ARG A 71 -0.71 -7.96 -10.77
CA ARG A 71 -0.24 -7.30 -12.00
C ARG A 71 -0.65 -8.06 -13.25
N GLY A 72 -0.62 -9.39 -13.22
CA GLY A 72 -1.10 -10.22 -14.33
C GLY A 72 -2.61 -10.12 -14.57
N ARG A 73 -3.41 -9.86 -13.54
CA ARG A 73 -4.87 -9.69 -13.62
C ARG A 73 -5.30 -8.24 -13.90
N HIS A 74 -4.51 -7.27 -13.45
CA HIS A 74 -4.81 -5.84 -13.45
C HIS A 74 -3.79 -5.10 -14.29
N ASP A 75 -4.08 -4.93 -15.59
CA ASP A 75 -3.22 -4.18 -16.53
C ASP A 75 -3.06 -2.69 -16.15
N ILE A 76 -3.91 -2.17 -15.25
CA ILE A 76 -3.77 -0.83 -14.67
C ILE A 76 -2.48 -0.65 -13.86
N ILE A 77 -1.87 -1.73 -13.37
CA ILE A 77 -0.61 -1.69 -12.62
C ILE A 77 0.56 -1.47 -13.58
N GLU A 78 1.13 -0.27 -13.57
CA GLU A 78 2.32 0.05 -14.34
C GLU A 78 3.56 -0.56 -13.70
N ASP A 79 3.76 -0.29 -12.41
CA ASP A 79 4.90 -0.76 -11.63
C ASP A 79 4.54 -0.85 -10.14
N TYR A 80 5.36 -1.55 -9.36
CA TYR A 80 5.17 -1.62 -7.91
C TYR A 80 6.49 -1.76 -7.16
N HIS A 81 6.50 -1.24 -5.93
CA HIS A 81 7.63 -1.31 -5.03
C HIS A 81 7.19 -1.85 -3.68
N ILE A 82 7.98 -2.76 -3.12
CA ILE A 82 7.77 -3.33 -1.78
C ILE A 82 8.99 -2.96 -0.94
N ASN A 83 8.76 -2.33 0.20
CA ASN A 83 9.82 -1.94 1.13
C ASN A 83 9.43 -2.28 2.56
N ASP A 84 10.42 -2.43 3.44
CA ASP A 84 10.17 -2.38 4.88
C ASP A 84 9.56 -1.04 5.27
N THR A 85 8.60 -1.07 6.19
CA THR A 85 8.00 0.16 6.71
C THR A 85 9.07 0.94 7.47
N SER A 86 9.49 2.07 6.90
CA SER A 86 10.54 2.89 7.51
C SER A 86 10.01 3.74 8.66
N LEU A 87 10.87 4.04 9.62
CA LEU A 87 10.55 4.95 10.74
C LEU A 87 10.10 6.33 10.25
N GLU A 88 10.67 6.79 9.14
CA GLU A 88 10.27 8.02 8.44
C GLU A 88 8.84 7.97 7.91
N GLU A 89 8.42 6.85 7.31
CA GLU A 89 7.05 6.70 6.80
C GLU A 89 6.03 6.70 7.94
N VAL A 90 6.37 6.06 9.07
CA VAL A 90 5.58 6.14 10.30
C VAL A 90 5.45 7.59 10.77
N PHE A 91 6.56 8.32 10.79
CA PHE A 91 6.59 9.70 11.25
C PHE A 91 5.77 10.62 10.34
N LEU A 92 5.89 10.46 9.02
CA LEU A 92 5.11 11.18 8.02
C LEU A 92 3.62 10.87 8.12
N TYR A 93 3.25 9.61 8.35
CA TYR A 93 1.85 9.24 8.60
C TYR A 93 1.28 10.01 9.80
N PHE A 94 2.00 10.04 10.93
CA PHE A 94 1.57 10.80 12.10
C PHE A 94 1.52 12.31 11.85
N ALA A 95 2.51 12.87 11.16
CA ALA A 95 2.53 14.30 10.83
C ALA A 95 1.36 14.70 9.92
N ARG A 96 1.02 13.87 8.92
CA ARG A 96 -0.13 14.09 8.02
C ARG A 96 -1.47 13.90 8.72
N SER A 97 -1.58 12.98 9.68
CA SER A 97 -2.80 12.84 10.49
C SER A 97 -2.99 13.99 11.49
N GLN A 98 -1.93 14.70 11.89
CA GLN A 98 -2.06 15.88 12.78
C GLN A 98 -2.55 17.15 12.07
N THR A 99 -2.45 17.21 10.74
CA THR A 99 -2.97 18.36 9.96
C THR A 99 -4.49 18.35 9.76
N SER A 100 -5.22 17.35 10.29
CA SER A 100 -6.70 17.24 10.17
C SER A 100 -7.49 17.67 11.40
N PHE A 101 -6.85 18.23 12.43
CA PHE A 101 -7.52 18.79 13.62
C PHE A 101 -7.31 20.30 13.72
N GLN A 102 -7.80 21.05 12.73
CA GLN A 102 -8.06 22.48 12.88
C GLN A 102 -9.23 22.86 11.97
N THR A 103 -10.45 22.71 12.48
CA THR A 103 -11.57 23.64 12.23
C THR A 103 -12.55 23.52 13.39
#